data_AF-N9FLL3-F1
#
_entry.id   AF-N9FLL3-F1
#
_cell.length_a   1.000
_cell.length_b   1.000
_cell.length_c   1.000
_cell.angle_alpha   90.00
_cell.angle_beta   90.00
_cell.angle_gamma   90.00
#
_symmetry.space_group_name_H-M   'P 1'
#
loop_
_entity.id
_entity.type
_entity.pdbx_description
1 polymer ?
#
loop_
_entity_poly.entity_id
_entity_poly.type
_entity_poly.pdbx_seq_one_letter_code
_entity_poly.pdbx_strand_id
1 'polypeptide(L)'
;MYATRDDMVKRYSLNEISQLERYLMGDESVEAAIADAGSIIDGWIGAKYAIPLEYPPDNIKIFVCDIARYLLWKSKASEEVRRRYEDAMSYLKGVSKGTNVLLVKNPITEEVKPAAKSPSTMPIGTTYRGGVFSDDVLNQMPSIK
;
A
#
# COMPACT_ATOMS: atom_id res chain seq x y z
N MET A 1 -6.07 -0.28 14.27
CA MET A 1 -7.38 -0.65 13.68
C MET A 1 -7.67 0.28 12.53
N TYR A 2 -8.07 -0.26 11.38
CA TYR A 2 -8.16 0.50 10.12
C TYR A 2 -9.59 0.85 9.69
N ALA A 3 -10.58 0.09 10.15
CA ALA A 3 -11.99 0.31 9.85
C ALA A 3 -12.82 0.09 11.11
N THR A 4 -14.01 0.68 11.14
CA THR A 4 -14.98 0.49 12.21
C THR A 4 -16.23 -0.23 11.71
N ARG A 5 -17.05 -0.75 12.63
CA ARG A 5 -18.37 -1.32 12.29
C ARG A 5 -19.24 -0.31 11.52
N ASP A 6 -19.15 0.96 11.84
CA ASP A 6 -19.90 2.04 11.18
C ASP A 6 -19.49 2.20 9.70
N ASP A 7 -18.20 2.04 9.38
CA ASP A 7 -17.71 2.07 8.00
C ASP A 7 -18.26 0.92 7.16
N MET A 8 -18.39 -0.27 7.76
CA MET A 8 -19.04 -1.41 7.11
C MET A 8 -20.54 -1.13 6.91
N VAL A 9 -21.24 -0.60 7.93
CA VAL A 9 -22.67 -0.28 7.87
C VAL A 9 -22.97 0.73 6.77
N LYS A 10 -22.14 1.76 6.64
CA LYS A 10 -22.24 2.77 5.57
C LYS A 10 -22.10 2.15 4.17
N ARG A 11 -21.35 1.06 4.02
CA ARG A 11 -21.09 0.43 2.71
C ARG A 11 -22.07 -0.68 2.33
N TYR A 12 -22.39 -1.58 3.27
CA TYR A 12 -23.17 -2.79 2.97
C TYR A 12 -24.58 -2.77 3.57
N SER A 13 -24.96 -1.67 4.22
CA SER A 13 -26.22 -1.51 4.96
C SER A 13 -26.26 -2.26 6.29
N LEU A 14 -27.03 -1.71 7.22
CA LEU A 14 -27.21 -2.27 8.57
C LEU A 14 -27.85 -3.66 8.56
N ASN A 15 -28.77 -3.91 7.62
CA ASN A 15 -29.49 -5.19 7.53
C ASN A 15 -28.56 -6.35 7.19
N GLU A 16 -27.61 -6.14 6.27
CA GLU A 16 -26.69 -7.21 5.86
C GLU A 16 -25.75 -7.58 7.02
N ILE A 17 -25.21 -6.57 7.70
CA ILE A 17 -24.30 -6.79 8.84
C ILE A 17 -25.04 -7.40 10.02
N SER A 18 -26.24 -6.92 10.33
CA SER A 18 -27.06 -7.49 11.40
C SER A 18 -27.46 -8.95 11.10
N GLN A 19 -27.66 -9.28 9.82
CA GLN A 19 -27.90 -10.66 9.40
C GLN A 19 -26.64 -11.51 9.59
N LEU A 20 -25.47 -11.00 9.22
CA LEU A 20 -24.20 -11.69 9.45
C LEU A 20 -23.93 -11.91 10.95
N GLU A 21 -24.16 -10.89 11.78
CA GLU A 21 -24.11 -10.96 13.25
C GLU A 21 -25.00 -12.06 13.82
N ARG A 22 -26.18 -12.29 13.24
CA ARG A 22 -27.09 -13.38 13.68
C ARG A 22 -26.61 -14.77 13.29
N TYR A 23 -25.82 -14.89 12.22
CA TYR A 23 -25.25 -16.18 11.79
C TYR A 23 -23.95 -16.53 12.54
N LEU A 24 -23.31 -15.54 13.17
CA LEU A 24 -22.18 -15.76 14.05
C LEU A 24 -22.67 -16.40 15.36
N MET A 25 -22.10 -17.56 15.69
CA MET A 25 -22.37 -18.27 16.94
C MET A 25 -21.14 -18.21 17.83
N GLY A 26 -21.29 -17.76 19.08
CA GLY A 26 -20.23 -17.76 20.10
C GLY A 26 -19.45 -16.44 20.20
N ASP A 27 -18.14 -16.54 20.38
CA ASP A 27 -17.19 -15.43 20.65
C ASP A 27 -16.80 -14.62 19.39
N GLU A 28 -17.29 -15.01 18.20
CA GLU A 28 -16.97 -14.29 16.98
C GLU A 28 -17.81 -13.01 16.83
N SER A 29 -17.13 -11.88 16.89
CA SER A 29 -17.72 -10.57 16.63
C SER A 29 -17.23 -10.01 15.30
N VAL A 30 -18.04 -9.13 14.70
CA VAL A 30 -17.64 -8.31 13.54
C VAL A 30 -16.34 -7.58 13.82
N GLU A 31 -16.12 -7.15 15.06
CA GLU A 31 -14.90 -6.45 15.47
C GLU A 31 -13.66 -7.36 15.45
N ALA A 32 -13.80 -8.63 15.81
CA ALA A 32 -12.72 -9.62 15.68
C ALA A 32 -12.36 -9.85 14.21
N ALA A 33 -13.36 -9.99 13.33
CA ALA A 33 -13.13 -10.13 11.89
C ALA A 33 -12.44 -8.90 11.28
N ILE A 34 -12.77 -7.69 11.75
CA ILE A 34 -12.10 -6.45 11.35
C ILE A 34 -10.65 -6.43 11.85
N ALA A 35 -10.40 -6.87 13.09
CA ALA A 35 -9.06 -6.95 13.65
C ALA A 35 -8.18 -7.93 12.85
N ASP A 36 -8.71 -9.12 12.54
CA ASP A 36 -8.04 -10.13 11.73
C ASP A 36 -7.74 -9.61 10.31
N ALA A 37 -8.73 -8.98 9.66
CA ALA A 37 -8.54 -8.34 8.35
C ALA A 37 -7.45 -7.26 8.39
N GLY A 38 -7.39 -6.48 9.46
CA GLY A 38 -6.33 -5.50 9.70
C GLY A 38 -4.96 -6.14 9.80
N SER A 39 -4.82 -7.21 10.59
CA SER A 39 -3.56 -7.93 10.75
C SER A 39 -3.08 -8.58 9.45
N ILE A 40 -4.00 -9.07 8.60
CA ILE A 40 -3.67 -9.61 7.28
C ILE A 40 -3.07 -8.50 6.41
N ILE A 41 -3.70 -7.33 6.37
CA ILE A 41 -3.23 -6.19 5.58
C ILE A 41 -1.87 -5.69 6.09
N ASP A 42 -1.69 -5.62 7.40
CA ASP A 42 -0.40 -5.26 8.02
C ASP A 42 0.72 -6.20 7.60
N GLY A 43 0.45 -7.50 7.48
CA GLY A 43 1.44 -8.47 6.98
C GLY A 43 1.91 -8.17 5.55
N TRP A 44 1.02 -7.67 4.68
CA TRP A 44 1.38 -7.32 3.29
C TRP A 44 2.07 -5.96 3.17
N ILE A 45 1.64 -5.00 3.98
CA ILE A 45 2.13 -3.62 3.97
C ILE A 45 3.47 -3.48 4.71
N GLY A 46 3.68 -4.27 5.77
CA GLY A 46 4.87 -4.20 6.63
C GLY A 46 6.20 -4.46 5.91
N ALA A 47 6.17 -5.04 4.71
CA ALA A 47 7.34 -5.18 3.86
C ALA A 47 7.83 -3.83 3.25
N LYS A 48 6.97 -2.82 3.20
CA LYS A 48 7.23 -1.54 2.49
C LYS A 48 7.01 -0.30 3.35
N TYR A 49 6.09 -0.33 4.31
CA TYR A 49 5.74 0.83 5.13
C TYR A 49 5.97 0.52 6.61
N ALA A 50 6.36 1.56 7.36
CA ALA A 50 6.48 1.46 8.81
C ALA A 50 5.07 1.40 9.42
N ILE A 51 4.85 0.40 10.27
CA ILE A 51 3.63 0.22 11.07
C ILE A 51 3.95 0.74 12.48
N PRO A 52 3.06 1.47 13.15
CA PRO A 52 1.66 1.78 12.79
C PRO A 52 1.52 2.90 11.74
N LEU A 53 0.62 2.69 10.76
CA LEU A 53 0.26 3.73 9.80
C LEU A 53 -0.62 4.78 10.47
N GLU A 54 -0.10 6.01 10.58
CA GLU A 54 -0.78 7.12 11.26
C GLU A 54 -2.01 7.63 10.48
N TYR A 55 -1.96 7.54 9.15
CA TYR A 55 -3.05 7.94 8.25
C TYR A 55 -3.28 6.89 7.15
N PRO A 56 -4.08 5.83 7.40
CA PRO A 56 -4.41 4.86 6.37
C PRO A 56 -5.28 5.51 5.27
N PRO A 57 -4.93 5.34 3.99
CA PRO A 57 -5.74 5.88 2.90
C PRO A 57 -7.08 5.17 2.84
N ASP A 58 -8.12 5.86 2.34
CA ASP A 58 -9.48 5.31 2.31
C ASP A 58 -9.56 4.00 1.52
N ASN A 59 -8.71 3.80 0.52
CA ASN A 59 -8.58 2.54 -0.22
C ASN A 59 -8.31 1.34 0.70
N ILE A 60 -7.43 1.48 1.68
CA ILE A 60 -7.13 0.41 2.63
C ILE A 60 -8.37 0.10 3.47
N LYS A 61 -9.12 1.12 3.89
CA LYS A 61 -10.38 0.91 4.62
C LYS A 61 -11.38 0.07 3.80
N ILE A 62 -11.46 0.29 2.48
CA ILE A 62 -12.30 -0.53 1.58
C ILE A 62 -11.88 -1.99 1.63
N PHE A 63 -10.57 -2.25 1.47
CA PHE A 63 -10.06 -3.62 1.44
C PHE A 63 -10.21 -4.33 2.78
N VAL A 64 -10.00 -3.62 3.91
CA VAL A 64 -10.27 -4.17 5.25
C VAL A 64 -11.74 -4.61 5.35
N CYS A 65 -12.66 -3.76 4.88
CA CYS A 65 -14.10 -4.06 4.90
C CYS A 65 -14.47 -5.25 4.00
N ASP A 66 -13.92 -5.32 2.79
CA ASP A 66 -14.17 -6.42 1.85
C ASP A 66 -13.61 -7.76 2.39
N ILE A 67 -12.42 -7.74 3.02
CA ILE A 67 -11.81 -8.92 3.66
C ILE A 67 -12.61 -9.34 4.91
N ALA A 68 -12.96 -8.39 5.77
CA ALA A 68 -13.77 -8.66 6.97
C ALA A 68 -15.12 -9.27 6.57
N ARG A 69 -15.77 -8.74 5.52
CA ARG A 69 -17.02 -9.31 4.98
C ARG A 69 -16.82 -10.76 4.54
N TYR A 70 -15.74 -11.07 3.82
CA TYR A 70 -15.46 -12.45 3.41
C TYR A 70 -15.24 -13.38 4.62
N LEU A 71 -14.50 -12.93 5.63
CA LEU A 71 -14.26 -13.71 6.86
C LEU A 71 -15.56 -14.03 7.61
N LEU A 72 -16.52 -13.10 7.66
CA LEU A 72 -17.81 -13.30 8.32
C LEU A 72 -18.70 -14.33 7.58
N TRP A 73 -18.54 -14.49 6.28
CA TRP A 73 -19.37 -15.40 5.47
C TRP A 73 -18.90 -16.87 5.49
N LYS A 74 -17.69 -17.16 5.99
CA LYS A 74 -17.02 -18.47 6.16
C LYS A 74 -17.37 -19.56 5.13
N SER A 75 -18.54 -20.20 5.26
CA SER A 75 -18.97 -21.35 4.45
C SER A 75 -19.95 -21.03 3.31
N LYS A 76 -20.54 -19.83 3.25
CA LYS A 76 -21.58 -19.50 2.25
C LYS A 76 -21.30 -18.25 1.44
N ALA A 77 -20.03 -17.83 1.34
CA ALA A 77 -19.64 -16.63 0.59
C ALA A 77 -20.22 -16.65 -0.84
N SER A 78 -20.94 -15.59 -1.20
CA SER A 78 -21.36 -15.37 -2.59
C SER A 78 -20.13 -15.20 -3.49
N GLU A 79 -20.23 -15.61 -4.75
CA GLU A 79 -19.18 -15.43 -5.75
C GLU A 79 -18.76 -13.95 -5.88
N GLU A 80 -19.68 -13.01 -5.68
CA GLU A 80 -19.36 -11.58 -5.67
C GLU A 80 -18.42 -11.21 -4.51
N VAL A 81 -18.68 -11.71 -3.30
CA VAL A 81 -17.87 -11.44 -2.11
C VAL A 81 -16.48 -12.06 -2.27
N ARG A 82 -16.42 -13.29 -2.80
CA ARG A 82 -15.17 -13.97 -3.10
C ARG A 82 -14.33 -13.19 -4.13
N ARG A 83 -14.96 -12.73 -5.22
CA ARG A 83 -14.26 -11.94 -6.24
C ARG A 83 -13.69 -10.64 -5.67
N ARG A 84 -14.45 -9.93 -4.83
CA ARG A 84 -13.95 -8.71 -4.17
C ARG A 84 -12.80 -8.98 -3.21
N TYR A 85 -12.83 -10.11 -2.51
CA TYR A 85 -11.71 -10.57 -1.69
C TYR A 85 -10.46 -10.87 -2.53
N GLU A 86 -10.61 -11.58 -3.64
CA GLU A 86 -9.51 -11.88 -4.56
C GLU A 86 -8.92 -10.61 -5.20
N ASP A 87 -9.76 -9.64 -5.58
CA ASP A 87 -9.34 -8.33 -6.08
C ASP A 87 -8.54 -7.55 -5.02
N ALA A 88 -8.99 -7.55 -3.76
CA ALA A 88 -8.28 -6.95 -2.63
C ALA A 88 -6.90 -7.60 -2.40
N MET A 89 -6.83 -8.92 -2.39
CA MET A 89 -5.58 -9.68 -2.23
C MET A 89 -4.61 -9.44 -3.39
N SER A 90 -5.11 -9.35 -4.62
CA SER A 90 -4.31 -9.02 -5.81
C SER A 90 -3.71 -7.61 -5.70
N TYR A 91 -4.50 -6.63 -5.23
CA TYR A 91 -4.02 -5.28 -4.98
C TYR A 91 -2.92 -5.24 -3.91
N LEU A 92 -3.13 -5.89 -2.77
CA LEU A 92 -2.15 -5.97 -1.67
C LEU A 92 -0.84 -6.64 -2.12
N LYS A 93 -0.93 -7.69 -2.95
CA LYS A 93 0.24 -8.31 -3.57
C LYS A 93 0.97 -7.34 -4.52
N GLY A 94 0.23 -6.52 -5.25
CA GLY A 94 0.80 -5.44 -6.08
C GLY A 94 1.49 -4.35 -5.26
N VAL A 95 0.96 -4.03 -4.08
CA VAL A 95 1.58 -3.09 -3.12
C VAL A 95 2.88 -3.66 -2.56
N SER A 96 2.86 -4.92 -2.12
CA SER A 96 4.06 -5.62 -1.62
C SER A 96 5.17 -5.68 -2.67
N LYS A 97 4.82 -5.93 -3.94
CA LYS A 97 5.74 -5.91 -5.09
C LYS A 97 6.20 -4.50 -5.49
N GLY A 98 5.63 -3.43 -4.92
CA GLY A 98 5.92 -2.05 -5.28
C GLY A 98 5.43 -1.63 -6.67
N THR A 99 4.48 -2.38 -7.25
CA THR A 99 3.84 -2.03 -8.54
C THR A 99 2.69 -1.06 -8.33
N ASN A 100 1.95 -1.22 -7.22
CA ASN A 100 0.91 -0.28 -6.78
C ASN A 100 1.45 0.57 -5.63
N VAL A 101 1.41 1.88 -5.77
CA VAL A 101 1.79 2.81 -4.70
C VAL A 101 0.54 3.19 -3.93
N LEU A 102 0.58 3.05 -2.61
CA LEU A 102 -0.45 3.61 -1.75
C LEU A 102 -0.27 5.12 -1.75
N LEU A 103 -1.30 5.85 -2.16
CA LEU A 103 -1.35 7.31 -1.99
C LEU A 103 -1.62 7.60 -0.51
N VAL A 104 -0.58 7.45 0.32
CA VAL A 104 -0.64 7.89 1.71
C VAL A 104 -0.59 9.42 1.68
N LYS A 105 -1.73 10.07 1.92
CA LYS A 105 -1.81 11.53 1.99
C LYS A 105 -1.19 11.99 3.31
N ASN A 106 0.13 12.20 3.31
CA ASN A 106 0.81 12.83 4.44
C ASN A 106 0.55 14.34 4.38
N PRO A 107 -0.03 14.98 5.42
CA PRO A 107 -0.36 16.40 5.40
C PRO A 107 0.85 17.35 5.53
N ILE A 108 2.11 16.88 5.46
CA ILE A 108 3.30 17.72 5.71
C ILE A 108 4.17 17.97 4.47
N THR A 109 4.01 17.27 3.35
CA THR A 109 4.76 17.66 2.13
C THR A 109 4.02 17.20 0.89
N GLU A 110 3.69 18.14 0.01
CA GLU A 110 3.30 17.90 -1.38
C GLU A 110 4.49 17.35 -2.20
N GLU A 111 5.08 16.24 -1.76
CA GLU A 111 6.02 15.50 -2.59
C GLU A 111 5.53 14.07 -2.76
N VAL A 112 4.82 13.88 -3.87
CA VAL A 112 4.84 12.61 -4.59
C VAL A 112 6.31 12.33 -4.92
N LYS A 113 7.02 11.57 -4.09
CA LYS A 113 8.24 10.88 -4.53
C LYS A 113 7.78 9.59 -5.23
N PRO A 114 7.69 9.56 -6.57
CA PRO A 114 7.64 8.29 -7.26
C PRO A 114 8.88 7.51 -6.83
N ALA A 115 8.71 6.22 -6.58
CA ALA A 115 9.83 5.32 -6.32
C ALA A 115 10.89 5.58 -7.41
N ALA A 116 12.06 6.09 -6.99
CA ALA A 116 13.22 6.20 -7.85
C ALA A 116 13.61 4.77 -8.24
N LYS A 117 12.97 4.22 -9.27
CA LYS A 117 13.69 3.36 -10.21
C LYS A 117 14.70 4.32 -10.80
N SER A 118 15.91 4.39 -10.23
CA SER A 118 17.02 4.99 -10.94
C SER A 118 17.08 4.25 -12.28
N PRO A 119 16.76 4.88 -13.43
CA PRO A 119 17.28 4.31 -14.65
C PRO A 119 18.80 4.39 -14.47
N SER A 120 19.49 3.25 -14.60
CA SER A 120 20.93 3.24 -14.81
C SER A 120 21.22 3.84 -16.19
N THR A 121 20.84 5.09 -16.42
CA THR A 121 21.31 5.88 -17.53
C THR A 121 22.63 6.45 -17.05
N MET A 122 23.69 5.70 -17.32
CA MET A 122 25.05 6.21 -17.32
C MET A 122 25.03 7.59 -18.00
N PRO A 123 25.66 8.65 -17.44
CA PRO A 123 25.91 9.82 -18.24
C PRO A 123 26.77 9.41 -19.43
N ILE A 124 26.18 9.47 -20.63
CA ILE A 124 26.92 9.64 -21.87
C ILE A 124 27.79 10.87 -21.65
N GLY A 125 29.10 10.65 -21.57
CA GLY A 125 30.06 11.70 -21.23
C GLY A 125 30.75 11.55 -19.88
N THR A 126 31.10 10.32 -19.46
CA THR A 126 32.35 10.20 -18.71
C THR A 126 33.47 10.64 -19.64
N THR A 127 33.92 11.86 -19.44
CA THR A 127 35.15 12.40 -19.99
C THR A 127 36.22 11.33 -19.92
N TYR A 128 36.70 10.94 -21.09
CA TYR A 128 37.74 9.95 -21.29
C TYR A 128 39.01 10.44 -20.58
N ARG A 129 39.21 10.07 -19.31
CA ARG A 129 40.43 10.37 -18.53
C ARG A 129 41.55 9.39 -18.91
N GLY A 130 41.82 9.30 -20.21
CA GLY A 130 42.83 8.43 -20.81
C GLY A 130 43.77 9.15 -21.77
N GLY A 131 43.67 10.48 -21.87
CA GLY A 131 44.62 11.32 -22.60
C GLY A 131 45.57 12.02 -21.64
N VAL A 132 46.81 12.25 -22.08
CA VAL A 132 47.97 12.82 -21.35
C VAL A 132 47.73 14.21 -20.72
N PHE A 133 46.54 14.78 -20.88
CA PHE A 133 46.14 16.09 -20.37
C PHE A 133 44.91 15.94 -19.46
N SER A 134 45.14 15.72 -18.17
CA SER A 134 44.09 15.80 -17.14
C SER A 134 43.83 17.26 -16.75
N ASP A 135 42.63 17.54 -16.24
CA ASP A 135 42.11 18.87 -15.87
C ASP A 135 43.05 19.68 -14.96
N ASP A 136 43.82 18.99 -14.11
CA ASP A 136 44.85 19.59 -13.24
C ASP A 136 45.97 20.30 -14.02
N VAL A 137 46.31 19.84 -15.23
CA VAL A 137 47.34 20.44 -16.10
C VAL A 137 46.80 21.68 -16.83
N LEU A 138 45.51 21.67 -17.19
CA LEU A 138 44.85 22.81 -17.83
C LEU A 138 44.68 23.99 -16.87
N ASN A 139 44.44 23.72 -15.58
CA ASN A 139 44.36 24.75 -14.54
C ASN A 139 45.71 25.38 -14.17
N GLN A 140 46.83 24.85 -14.65
CA GLN A 140 48.17 25.42 -14.47
C GLN A 140 48.65 26.26 -15.68
N MET A 141 47.87 26.35 -16.76
CA MET A 141 48.24 27.26 -17.86
C MET A 141 47.95 28.71 -17.47
N PRO A 142 48.92 29.64 -17.59
CA PRO A 142 48.64 31.04 -17.36
C PRO A 142 47.66 31.53 -18.43
N SER A 143 46.51 32.04 -17.99
CA SER A 143 45.52 32.65 -18.87
C SER A 143 46.16 33.85 -19.58
N ILE A 144 46.39 33.74 -20.88
CA ILE A 144 46.73 34.88 -21.72
C ILE A 144 45.51 35.81 -21.74
N LYS A 145 45.75 37.07 -21.37
CA LYS A 145 44.76 38.14 -21.27
C LYS A 145 44.27 38.58 -22.64
#